data_AF-A1RS44-F1
#
_entry.id   AF-A1RS44-F1
#
_cell.length_a   1.000
_cell.length_b   1.000
_cell.length_c   1.000
_cell.angle_alpha   90.00
_cell.angle_beta   90.00
_cell.angle_gamma   90.00
#
_symmetry.space_group_name_H-M   'P 1'
#
loop_
_entity.id
_entity.type
_entity.pdbx_description
1 polymer ?
#
loop_
_entity_poly.entity_id
_entity_poly.type
_entity_poly.pdbx_seq_one_letter_code
_entity_poly.pdbx_strand_id
1 'polypeptide(L)'
;MTSLRRFTAEPHIHAKLLVAALLISNGIRKDAEAVFYLVDLQKTVKILGSRVKRLFPDEDSSVGFLKKAFAGEKLTGVIVKRGASDLTIGTTVGPGGRRRCMPNPPFTYVVVFEPFDIDLECDAGLGKLPPHHQVVIINIETDRLLYHRR
;
A
#
# COMPACT_ATOMS: atom_id res chain seq x y z
N MET A 1 -2.00 4.72 -5.68
CA MET A 1 -2.61 5.97 -6.17
C MET A 1 -4.11 5.79 -6.27
N THR A 2 -4.89 6.69 -5.68
CA THR A 2 -6.37 6.65 -5.67
C THR A 2 -6.94 8.06 -5.46
N SER A 3 -8.23 8.18 -5.21
CA SER A 3 -8.91 9.42 -4.81
C SER A 3 -9.85 9.19 -3.63
N LEU A 4 -10.26 10.26 -2.96
CA LEU A 4 -11.33 10.17 -1.97
C LEU A 4 -12.64 9.73 -2.63
N ARG A 5 -12.93 10.21 -3.86
CA ARG A 5 -14.08 9.75 -4.65
C ARG A 5 -14.06 8.24 -4.87
N ARG A 6 -12.93 7.68 -5.30
CA ARG A 6 -12.76 6.24 -5.55
C ARG A 6 -12.88 5.42 -4.27
N PHE A 7 -12.33 5.92 -3.17
CA PHE A 7 -12.50 5.31 -1.85
C PHE A 7 -13.97 5.29 -1.40
N THR A 8 -14.72 6.37 -1.61
CA THR A 8 -16.14 6.42 -1.24
C THR A 8 -16.98 5.44 -2.06
N ALA A 9 -16.68 5.28 -3.36
CA ALA A 9 -17.37 4.34 -4.23
C ALA A 9 -17.05 2.87 -3.90
N GLU A 10 -15.76 2.56 -3.64
CA GLU A 10 -15.27 1.20 -3.40
C GLU A 10 -14.31 1.18 -2.19
N PRO A 11 -14.83 1.35 -0.95
CA PRO A 11 -13.97 1.44 0.23
C PRO A 11 -13.29 0.11 0.56
N HIS A 12 -13.99 -0.98 0.26
CA HIS A 12 -13.61 -2.35 0.57
C HIS A 12 -12.31 -2.79 -0.11
N ILE A 13 -12.05 -2.37 -1.36
CA ILE A 13 -10.78 -2.73 -2.03
C ILE A 13 -9.58 -2.02 -1.39
N HIS A 14 -9.76 -0.81 -0.87
CA HIS A 14 -8.72 -0.07 -0.16
C HIS A 14 -8.43 -0.69 1.22
N ALA A 15 -9.48 -1.11 1.92
CA ALA A 15 -9.36 -1.86 3.17
C ALA A 15 -8.60 -3.18 2.95
N LYS A 16 -8.97 -3.95 1.92
CA LYS A 16 -8.26 -5.19 1.55
C LYS A 16 -6.79 -4.94 1.21
N LEU A 17 -6.47 -3.83 0.54
CA LEU A 17 -5.08 -3.44 0.27
C LEU A 17 -4.30 -3.11 1.55
N LEU A 18 -4.89 -2.33 2.45
CA LEU A 18 -4.27 -1.99 3.72
C LEU A 18 -3.96 -3.25 4.55
N VAL A 19 -4.96 -4.15 4.64
CA VAL A 19 -4.82 -5.44 5.34
C VAL A 19 -3.75 -6.29 4.67
N ALA A 20 -3.79 -6.46 3.34
CA ALA A 20 -2.81 -7.24 2.60
C ALA A 20 -1.37 -6.70 2.74
N ALA A 21 -1.22 -5.37 2.84
CA ALA A 21 0.08 -4.73 2.96
C ALA A 21 0.68 -4.87 4.36
N LEU A 22 -0.12 -4.71 5.43
CA LEU A 22 0.39 -4.57 6.79
C LEU A 22 0.11 -5.75 7.72
N LEU A 23 -0.97 -6.51 7.51
CA LEU A 23 -1.35 -7.58 8.44
C LEU A 23 -0.79 -8.94 8.02
N ILE A 24 -0.38 -9.71 9.02
CA ILE A 24 0.04 -11.12 8.94
C ILE A 24 -0.69 -11.90 10.04
N SER A 25 -0.66 -13.24 9.98
CA SER A 25 -1.36 -14.10 10.94
C SER A 25 -1.10 -13.75 12.40
N ASN A 26 0.14 -13.38 12.73
CA ASN A 26 0.57 -13.10 14.11
C ASN A 26 0.77 -11.60 14.40
N GLY A 27 0.20 -10.69 13.61
CA GLY A 27 0.21 -9.25 13.90
C GLY A 27 0.45 -8.36 12.70
N ILE A 28 1.35 -7.39 12.85
CA ILE A 28 1.60 -6.31 11.88
C ILE A 28 3.04 -6.40 11.36
N ARG A 29 3.24 -6.28 10.05
CA ARG A 29 4.55 -6.13 9.40
C ARG A 29 5.16 -4.79 9.81
N LYS A 30 6.10 -4.82 10.76
CA LYS A 30 6.70 -3.60 11.34
C LYS A 30 7.65 -2.88 10.37
N ASP A 31 8.14 -3.59 9.38
CA ASP A 31 9.04 -3.15 8.32
C ASP A 31 8.33 -2.66 7.06
N ALA A 32 7.00 -2.68 7.05
CA ALA A 32 6.18 -2.24 5.93
C ALA A 32 5.47 -0.91 6.21
N GLU A 33 5.17 -0.19 5.12
CA GLU A 33 4.40 1.04 5.14
C GLU A 33 3.34 0.98 4.04
N ALA A 34 2.11 1.42 4.34
CA ALA A 34 1.07 1.58 3.34
C ALA A 34 0.90 3.07 3.02
N VAL A 35 1.02 3.44 1.75
CA VAL A 35 0.93 4.85 1.29
C VAL A 35 -0.25 5.01 0.34
N PHE A 36 -1.20 5.87 0.72
CA PHE A 36 -2.32 6.27 -0.11
C PHE A 36 -2.13 7.73 -0.54
N TYR A 37 -1.90 7.93 -1.83
CA TYR A 37 -2.01 9.26 -2.43
C TYR A 37 -3.43 9.45 -2.96
N LEU A 38 -4.11 10.48 -2.46
CA LEU A 38 -5.44 10.92 -2.89
C LEU A 38 -5.26 12.05 -3.92
N VAL A 39 -5.36 11.71 -5.21
CA VAL A 39 -5.05 12.61 -6.33
C VAL A 39 -5.97 13.83 -6.38
N ASP A 40 -7.25 13.65 -6.03
CA ASP A 40 -8.28 14.68 -5.99
C ASP A 40 -8.07 15.71 -4.88
N LEU A 41 -7.36 15.31 -3.81
CA LEU A 41 -7.06 16.18 -2.67
C LEU A 41 -5.59 16.62 -2.62
N GLN A 42 -4.76 16.14 -3.55
CA GLN A 42 -3.30 16.26 -3.48
C GLN A 42 -2.76 15.99 -2.07
N LYS A 43 -3.12 14.82 -1.52
CA LYS A 43 -2.86 14.47 -0.12
C LYS A 43 -2.29 13.07 -0.01
N THR A 44 -1.20 12.92 0.74
CA THR A 44 -0.59 11.63 1.06
C THR A 44 -0.96 11.22 2.47
N VAL A 45 -1.45 9.99 2.62
CA VAL A 45 -1.71 9.34 3.90
C VAL A 45 -0.83 8.10 4.00
N LYS A 46 0.13 8.14 4.91
CA LYS A 46 1.12 7.09 5.14
C LYS A 46 0.85 6.40 6.47
N ILE A 47 0.74 5.09 6.45
CA ILE A 47 0.44 4.24 7.62
C ILE A 47 1.68 3.37 7.88
N LEU A 48 2.31 3.60 9.02
CA LEU A 48 3.57 2.96 9.42
C LEU A 48 3.28 1.66 10.17
N GLY A 49 3.65 0.52 9.60
CA GLY A 49 3.49 -0.79 10.26
C GLY A 49 4.19 -0.86 11.63
N SER A 50 5.34 -0.21 11.78
CA SER A 50 6.10 -0.12 13.04
C SER A 50 5.37 0.58 14.18
N ARG A 51 4.37 1.44 13.89
CA ARG A 51 3.73 2.32 14.87
C ARG A 51 2.21 2.21 14.92
N VAL A 52 1.58 1.71 13.85
CA VAL A 52 0.13 1.68 13.75
C VAL A 52 -0.48 0.84 14.89
N LYS A 53 -1.60 1.33 15.43
CA LYS A 53 -2.38 0.65 16.46
C LYS A 53 -3.84 0.59 16.03
N ARG A 54 -4.57 -0.39 16.57
CA ARG A 54 -6.02 -0.57 16.35
C ARG A 54 -6.38 -0.73 14.85
N LEU A 55 -5.50 -1.36 14.09
CA LEU A 55 -5.80 -1.88 12.76
C LEU A 55 -6.22 -3.34 12.92
N PHE A 56 -7.43 -3.66 12.48
CA PHE A 56 -8.03 -4.99 12.61
C PHE A 56 -8.25 -5.61 11.23
N PRO A 57 -8.18 -6.95 11.09
CA PRO A 57 -8.28 -7.62 9.80
C PRO A 57 -9.70 -7.61 9.21
N ASP A 58 -10.73 -7.33 10.03
CA ASP A 58 -12.09 -7.24 9.54
C ASP A 58 -12.27 -6.02 8.62
N GLU A 59 -13.08 -6.22 7.59
CA GLU A 59 -13.21 -5.28 6.48
C GLU A 59 -13.81 -3.95 6.94
N ASP A 60 -14.85 -3.99 7.77
CA ASP A 60 -15.56 -2.80 8.24
C ASP A 60 -14.71 -1.94 9.17
N SER A 61 -13.95 -2.54 10.08
CA SER A 61 -13.01 -1.79 10.94
C SER A 61 -11.88 -1.18 10.13
N SER A 62 -11.36 -1.89 9.11
CA SER A 62 -10.34 -1.35 8.20
C SER A 62 -10.87 -0.19 7.35
N VAL A 63 -12.12 -0.27 6.88
CA VAL A 63 -12.79 0.85 6.22
C VAL A 63 -12.96 2.04 7.18
N GLY A 64 -13.40 1.79 8.41
CA GLY A 64 -13.54 2.81 9.45
C GLY A 64 -12.20 3.48 9.78
N PHE A 65 -11.11 2.71 9.85
CA PHE A 65 -9.76 3.21 10.04
C PHE A 65 -9.34 4.13 8.88
N LEU A 66 -9.53 3.69 7.63
CA LEU A 66 -9.18 4.48 6.45
C LEU A 66 -10.00 5.77 6.34
N LYS A 67 -11.29 5.74 6.68
CA LYS A 67 -12.14 6.94 6.75
C LYS A 67 -11.52 8.00 7.66
N LYS A 68 -11.14 7.61 8.88
CA LYS A 68 -10.50 8.50 9.87
C LYS A 68 -9.13 9.01 9.38
N ALA A 69 -8.32 8.10 8.83
CA ALA A 69 -6.99 8.44 8.30
C ALA A 69 -7.09 9.43 7.14
N PHE A 70 -8.03 9.24 6.22
CA PHE A 70 -8.26 10.12 5.08
C PHE A 70 -8.90 11.45 5.49
N ALA A 71 -9.72 11.47 6.55
CA ALA A 71 -10.21 12.70 7.16
C ALA A 71 -9.11 13.53 7.87
N GLY A 72 -7.94 12.93 8.12
CA GLY A 72 -6.83 13.59 8.80
C GLY A 72 -6.91 13.53 10.33
N GLU A 73 -7.71 12.60 10.88
CA GLU A 73 -7.75 12.37 12.32
C GLU A 73 -6.39 11.92 12.86
N LYS A 74 -6.08 12.30 14.11
CA LYS A 74 -4.84 11.90 14.78
C LYS A 74 -4.90 10.42 15.18
N LEU A 75 -4.31 9.57 14.35
CA LEU A 75 -4.17 8.13 14.59
C LEU A 75 -2.69 7.77 14.84
N THR A 76 -2.43 6.85 15.76
CA THR A 76 -1.07 6.38 16.01
C THR A 76 -0.51 5.69 14.78
N GLY A 77 0.68 6.10 14.34
CA GLY A 77 1.34 5.53 13.16
C GLY A 77 0.81 6.03 11.81
N VAL A 78 -0.07 7.03 11.79
CA VAL A 78 -0.55 7.66 10.56
C VAL A 78 0.10 9.04 10.39
N ILE A 79 0.65 9.29 9.20
CA ILE A 79 1.24 10.55 8.80
C ILE A 79 0.47 11.09 7.61
N VAL A 80 0.02 12.34 7.70
CA VAL A 80 -0.68 13.03 6.62
C VAL A 80 0.19 14.16 6.10
N LYS A 81 0.41 14.20 4.79
CA LYS A 81 1.20 15.23 4.10
C LYS A 81 0.43 15.82 2.94
N ARG A 82 0.77 17.07 2.59
CA ARG A 82 0.29 17.72 1.37
C ARG A 82 1.19 17.34 0.19
N GLY A 83 0.58 17.18 -0.98
CA GLY A 83 1.23 16.85 -2.24
C GLY A 83 1.74 15.41 -2.33
N ALA A 84 2.39 15.10 -3.44
CA ALA A 84 2.96 13.80 -3.78
C ALA A 84 4.34 13.55 -3.14
N SER A 85 4.56 14.03 -1.92
CA SER A 85 5.85 13.83 -1.22
C SER A 85 5.94 12.43 -0.61
N ASP A 86 7.15 11.85 -0.66
CA ASP A 86 7.52 10.55 -0.07
C ASP A 86 6.59 9.39 -0.44
N LEU A 87 6.15 9.34 -1.71
CA LEU A 87 5.28 8.27 -2.21
C LEU A 87 5.99 6.93 -2.36
N THR A 88 7.31 6.97 -2.59
CA THR A 88 8.11 5.80 -2.93
C THR A 88 9.43 5.81 -2.15
N ILE A 89 9.94 4.62 -1.92
CA ILE A 89 11.27 4.32 -1.43
C ILE A 89 11.85 3.16 -2.25
N GLY A 90 13.14 3.26 -2.59
CA GLY A 90 13.83 2.27 -3.40
C GLY A 90 13.21 2.10 -4.78
N THR A 91 13.37 0.91 -5.37
CA THR A 91 12.87 0.60 -6.71
C THR A 91 11.34 0.60 -6.77
N THR A 92 10.77 1.27 -7.76
CA THR A 92 9.32 1.24 -8.03
C THR A 92 8.92 0.02 -8.85
N VAL A 93 8.04 -0.79 -8.27
CA VAL A 93 7.56 -2.04 -8.87
C VAL A 93 6.07 -1.89 -9.16
N GLY A 94 5.66 -2.17 -10.39
CA GLY A 94 4.26 -2.16 -10.79
C GLY A 94 3.72 -3.53 -11.17
N PRO A 95 2.40 -3.63 -11.39
CA PRO A 95 1.73 -4.84 -11.86
C PRO A 95 2.00 -5.20 -13.33
N GLY A 96 2.44 -4.22 -14.13
CA GLY A 96 2.68 -4.34 -15.57
C GLY A 96 3.78 -3.36 -16.02
N GLY A 97 4.54 -3.70 -17.05
CA GLY A 97 5.61 -2.86 -17.58
C GLY A 97 6.46 -3.54 -18.65
N ARG A 98 7.62 -2.94 -18.98
CA ARG A 98 8.50 -3.42 -20.08
C ARG A 98 9.54 -4.44 -19.64
N ARG A 99 9.95 -4.44 -18.37
CA ARG A 99 11.02 -5.31 -17.85
C ARG A 99 10.59 -6.02 -16.58
N ARG A 100 10.60 -7.34 -16.62
CA ARG A 100 10.26 -8.18 -15.46
C ARG A 100 11.37 -8.12 -14.41
N CYS A 101 10.99 -7.98 -13.16
CA CYS A 101 11.89 -7.92 -12.01
C CYS A 101 11.27 -8.66 -10.82
N MET A 102 12.10 -9.00 -9.83
CA MET A 102 11.62 -9.37 -8.50
C MET A 102 11.90 -8.23 -7.52
N PRO A 103 10.99 -7.96 -6.56
CA PRO A 103 11.21 -6.93 -5.56
C PRO A 103 12.43 -7.26 -4.69
N ASN A 104 13.42 -6.37 -4.67
CA ASN A 104 14.57 -6.45 -3.77
C ASN A 104 14.52 -5.25 -2.80
N PRO A 105 14.36 -5.46 -1.48
CA PRO A 105 14.30 -4.36 -0.53
C PRO A 105 15.55 -3.46 -0.56
N PRO A 106 15.38 -2.13 -0.44
CA PRO A 106 14.10 -1.41 -0.33
C PRO A 106 13.40 -1.28 -1.70
N PHE A 107 12.07 -1.41 -1.72
CA PHE A 107 11.25 -1.22 -2.91
C PHE A 107 9.87 -0.64 -2.55
N THR A 108 9.16 -0.12 -3.54
CA THR A 108 7.75 0.29 -3.42
C THR A 108 6.91 -0.41 -4.48
N TYR A 109 5.94 -1.21 -4.04
CA TYR A 109 4.94 -1.78 -4.95
C TYR A 109 3.79 -0.80 -5.17
N VAL A 110 3.55 -0.42 -6.42
CA VAL A 110 2.61 0.63 -6.81
C VAL A 110 1.34 0.00 -7.37
N VAL A 111 0.22 0.27 -6.69
CA VAL A 111 -1.13 0.00 -7.21
C VAL A 111 -1.76 1.32 -7.66
N VAL A 112 -2.29 1.36 -8.87
CA VAL A 112 -2.90 2.54 -9.49
C VAL A 112 -4.40 2.30 -9.72
N PHE A 113 -5.26 3.02 -9.00
CA PHE A 113 -6.71 3.05 -9.24
C PHE A 113 -7.16 4.24 -10.07
N GLU A 114 -6.44 5.35 -9.95
CA GLU A 114 -6.66 6.55 -10.76
C GLU A 114 -5.34 6.95 -11.42
N PRO A 115 -5.38 7.45 -12.68
CA PRO A 115 -4.19 7.86 -13.40
C PRO A 115 -3.35 8.84 -12.56
N PHE A 116 -2.08 8.53 -12.43
CA PHE A 116 -1.10 9.36 -11.75
C PHE A 116 0.26 9.11 -12.40
N ASP A 117 1.03 10.18 -12.60
CA ASP A 117 2.34 10.10 -13.23
C ASP A 117 3.35 9.55 -12.22
N ILE A 118 3.62 8.25 -12.32
CA ILE A 118 4.63 7.55 -11.52
C ILE A 118 5.41 6.60 -12.42
N ASP A 119 6.71 6.83 -12.48
CA ASP A 119 7.62 5.99 -13.23
C ASP A 119 7.79 4.65 -12.51
N LEU A 120 7.39 3.58 -13.20
CA LEU A 120 7.60 2.20 -12.76
C LEU A 120 8.91 1.70 -13.37
N GLU A 121 9.91 1.47 -12.54
CA GLU A 121 11.20 0.92 -12.99
C GLU A 121 11.06 -0.54 -13.45
N CYS A 122 10.05 -1.25 -12.93
CA CYS A 122 10.12 -2.69 -12.86
C CYS A 122 8.70 -3.34 -12.78
N ASP A 123 8.52 -4.47 -13.45
CA ASP A 123 7.23 -5.18 -13.60
C ASP A 123 7.21 -6.53 -12.87
N ALA A 124 6.21 -6.73 -11.99
CA ALA A 124 5.97 -8.00 -11.30
C ALA A 124 5.12 -9.00 -12.10
N GLY A 125 4.45 -8.57 -13.17
CA GLY A 125 3.58 -9.39 -14.01
C GLY A 125 2.29 -9.84 -13.32
N LEU A 126 1.77 -9.02 -12.41
CA LEU A 126 0.62 -9.33 -11.56
C LEU A 126 -0.68 -8.60 -11.97
N GLY A 127 -0.67 -7.86 -13.08
CA GLY A 127 -1.79 -7.00 -13.49
C GLY A 127 -3.13 -7.70 -13.76
N LYS A 128 -3.14 -9.02 -13.95
CA LYS A 128 -4.39 -9.81 -14.09
C LYS A 128 -5.06 -10.13 -12.75
N LEU A 129 -4.37 -9.92 -11.64
CA LEU A 129 -4.87 -10.26 -10.31
C LEU A 129 -5.55 -9.06 -9.66
N PRO A 130 -6.52 -9.28 -8.76
CA PRO A 130 -7.05 -8.23 -7.91
C PRO A 130 -5.94 -7.53 -7.12
N PRO A 131 -5.96 -6.20 -6.93
CA PRO A 131 -4.86 -5.46 -6.33
C PRO A 131 -4.35 -5.98 -4.98
N HIS A 132 -5.27 -6.40 -4.09
CA HIS A 132 -4.91 -6.96 -2.80
C HIS A 132 -4.19 -8.31 -2.91
N HIS A 133 -4.55 -9.15 -3.88
CA HIS A 133 -3.80 -10.39 -4.17
C HIS A 133 -2.41 -10.10 -4.71
N GLN A 134 -2.24 -9.04 -5.50
CA GLN A 134 -0.91 -8.64 -5.98
C GLN A 134 0.01 -8.31 -4.80
N VAL A 135 -0.47 -7.52 -3.84
CA VAL A 135 0.28 -7.15 -2.63
C VAL A 135 0.63 -8.39 -1.79
N VAL A 136 -0.29 -9.34 -1.63
CA VAL A 136 -0.01 -10.60 -0.92
C VAL A 136 1.13 -11.37 -1.60
N ILE A 137 1.11 -11.51 -2.93
CA ILE A 137 2.17 -12.21 -3.67
C ILE A 137 3.51 -11.49 -3.50
N ILE A 138 3.54 -10.16 -3.62
CA ILE A 138 4.76 -9.38 -3.41
C ILE A 138 5.34 -9.58 -2.01
N ASN A 139 4.49 -9.61 -0.99
CA ASN A 139 4.90 -9.89 0.38
C ASN A 139 5.48 -11.31 0.51
N ILE A 140 4.83 -12.33 -0.06
CA ILE A 140 5.32 -13.72 -0.05
C ILE A 140 6.68 -13.84 -0.72
N GLU A 141 6.85 -13.23 -1.89
CA GLU A 141 8.11 -13.30 -2.62
C GLU A 141 9.25 -12.56 -1.92
N THR A 142 8.92 -11.42 -1.29
CA THR A 142 9.87 -10.67 -0.46
C THR A 142 10.29 -11.48 0.76
N ASP A 143 9.35 -12.13 1.44
CA ASP A 143 9.62 -12.99 2.60
C ASP A 143 10.55 -14.15 2.22
N ARG A 144 10.32 -14.80 1.06
CA ARG A 144 11.20 -15.87 0.53
C ARG A 144 12.61 -15.36 0.28
N LEU A 145 12.74 -14.21 -0.39
CA LEU A 145 14.03 -13.61 -0.70
C LEU A 145 14.82 -13.26 0.57
N LEU A 146 14.15 -12.75 1.61
CA LEU A 146 14.77 -12.41 2.89
C LEU A 146 15.10 -13.67 3.73
N TYR A 147 14.29 -14.73 3.63
CA TYR A 147 14.58 -15.99 4.29
C TYR A 147 15.85 -16.64 3.75
N HIS A 148 16.05 -16.65 2.43
CA HIS A 148 17.26 -17.20 1.79
C HIS A 148 18.54 -16.39 2.04
N ARG A 149 18.44 -15.18 2.61
CA ARG A 149 19.59 -14.34 2.99
C ARG A 149 20.05 -14.55 4.43
N ARG A 150 19.34 -15.38 5.21
CA ARG A 150 19.70 -15.76 6.59
C ARG A 150 20.39 -17.12 6.59
#